data_AF-A0A6G8BSN5-F1
#
_entry.id   AF-A0A6G8BSN5-F1
#
_cell.length_a   1.000
_cell.length_b   1.000
_cell.length_c   1.000
_cell.angle_alpha   90.00
_cell.angle_beta   90.00
_cell.angle_gamma   90.00
#
_symmetry.space_group_name_H-M   'P 1'
#
loop_
_entity.id
_entity.type
_entity.pdbx_description
1 polymer ?
#
loop_
_entity_poly.entity_id
_entity_poly.type
_entity_poly.pdbx_seq_one_letter_code
_entity_poly.pdbx_strand_id
1 'polypeptide(L)' 'MLEQFRNKDGKTYNGVAAMSAFSGIPQAELAWMAKRIQALVKDGVPRGEISAVIKTEAKSKPWEQA' A
#
# COMPACT_ATOMS: atom_id res chain seq x y z
N MET A 1 13.43 14.98 -3.72
CA MET A 1 13.04 13.91 -2.75
C MET A 1 12.21 12.79 -3.38
N LEU A 2 11.28 13.06 -4.32
CA LEU A 2 10.49 12.02 -5.02
C LEU A 2 11.15 11.45 -6.29
N GLU A 3 12.19 12.10 -6.83
CA GLU A 3 12.85 11.70 -8.08
C GLU A 3 13.50 10.32 -8.03
N GLN A 4 13.98 9.90 -6.87
CA GLN A 4 14.55 8.57 -6.62
C GLN A 4 13.50 7.43 -6.69
N PHE A 5 12.21 7.76 -6.68
CA PHE A 5 11.11 6.80 -6.85
C PHE A 5 10.47 6.87 -8.22
N ARG A 6 11.08 7.56 -9.18
CA ARG A 6 10.57 7.68 -10.54
C ARG A 6 10.69 6.32 -11.26
N ASN A 7 9.60 5.82 -11.82
CA ASN A 7 9.62 4.61 -12.63
C ASN A 7 10.46 4.83 -13.90
N LYS A 8 10.95 3.74 -14.51
CA LYS A 8 11.75 3.77 -15.76
C LYS A 8 11.09 4.56 -16.90
N ASP A 9 9.76 4.64 -16.89
CA ASP A 9 8.96 5.41 -17.84
C ASP A 9 9.18 6.93 -17.76
N GLY A 10 9.81 7.42 -16.69
CA GLY A 10 10.12 8.84 -16.51
C GLY A 10 8.90 9.73 -16.32
N LYS A 11 7.67 9.23 -16.43
CA LYS A 11 6.43 10.01 -16.25
C LYS A 11 5.65 9.66 -14.99
N THR A 12 5.88 8.48 -14.42
CA THR A 12 5.16 7.99 -13.23
C THR A 12 6.12 7.75 -12.08
N TYR A 13 5.60 7.87 -10.85
CA TYR A 13 6.34 7.58 -9.64
C TYR A 13 5.87 6.24 -9.07
N ASN A 14 6.81 5.45 -8.56
CA ASN A 14 6.55 4.27 -7.76
C ASN A 14 6.06 4.72 -6.38
N GLY A 15 4.76 4.99 -6.28
CA GLY A 15 4.11 5.41 -5.03
C GLY A 15 4.34 4.42 -3.88
N VAL A 16 4.52 3.14 -4.19
CA VAL A 16 4.87 2.10 -3.22
C VAL A 16 6.28 2.29 -2.67
N ALA A 17 7.28 2.54 -3.52
CA ALA A 17 8.65 2.80 -3.04
C ALA A 17 8.74 4.14 -2.27
N ALA A 18 7.99 5.16 -2.70
CA ALA A 18 7.94 6.45 -2.01
C ALA A 18 7.26 6.33 -0.63
N MET A 19 6.12 5.64 -0.53
CA MET A 19 5.45 5.36 0.74
C MET A 19 6.30 4.48 1.66
N SER A 20 7.04 3.51 1.11
CA SER A 20 7.94 2.65 1.88
C SER A 20 9.05 3.47 2.53
N ALA A 21 9.69 4.34 1.77
CA ALA A 21 10.76 5.20 2.28
C ALA A 21 10.26 6.30 3.23
N PHE A 22 9.04 6.81 3.01
CA PHE A 22 8.47 7.86 3.85
C PHE A 22 7.90 7.33 5.17
N SER A 23 7.32 6.12 5.16
CA SER A 23 6.67 5.52 6.32
C SER A 23 7.53 4.47 7.04
N GLY A 24 8.66 4.06 6.46
CA GLY A 24 9.48 2.95 6.98
C GLY A 24 8.82 1.58 6.83
N ILE A 25 7.76 1.49 6.01
CA ILE A 25 6.93 0.31 5.84
C ILE A 25 7.55 -0.61 4.77
N PRO A 26 7.70 -1.92 5.01
CA PRO A 26 8.25 -2.85 4.02
C PRO A 26 7.41 -2.89 2.72
N GLN A 27 8.07 -3.11 1.58
CA GLN A 27 7.38 -3.16 0.27
C GLN A 27 6.29 -4.26 0.21
N ALA A 28 6.50 -5.40 0.88
CA ALA A 28 5.53 -6.48 0.95
C ALA A 28 4.22 -6.03 1.62
N GLU A 29 4.34 -5.25 2.71
CA GLU A 29 3.20 -4.65 3.40
C GLU A 29 2.44 -3.69 2.49
N LEU A 30 3.14 -2.83 1.76
CA LEU A 30 2.48 -1.90 0.84
C LEU A 30 1.82 -2.60 -0.35
N ALA A 31 2.45 -3.63 -0.91
CA ALA A 31 1.87 -4.42 -1.98
C ALA A 31 0.59 -5.14 -1.51
N TRP A 32 0.61 -5.70 -0.29
CA TRP A 32 -0.56 -6.28 0.34
C TRP A 32 -1.64 -5.22 0.61
N MET A 33 -1.29 -4.07 1.20
CA MET A 33 -2.24 -2.98 1.45
C MET A 33 -2.89 -2.52 0.15
N ALA A 34 -2.14 -2.31 -0.93
CA ALA A 34 -2.68 -1.89 -2.22
C ALA A 34 -3.69 -2.90 -2.78
N LYS A 35 -3.36 -4.20 -2.75
CA LYS A 35 -4.30 -5.27 -3.14
C LYS A 35 -5.53 -5.29 -2.25
N ARG A 36 -5.36 -5.11 -0.93
CA ARG A 36 -6.47 -5.14 0.02
C ARG A 36 -7.40 -3.95 -0.13
N ILE A 37 -6.86 -2.75 -0.36
CA ILE A 37 -7.65 -1.55 -0.71
C ILE A 37 -8.50 -1.86 -1.95
N GLN A 38 -7.89 -2.40 -3.02
CA GLN A 38 -8.63 -2.70 -4.25
C GLN A 38 -9.74 -3.74 -4.02
N ALA A 39 -9.49 -4.78 -3.22
CA ALA A 39 -10.49 -5.76 -2.85
C ALA A 39 -11.65 -5.11 -2.08
N LEU A 40 -11.36 -4.31 -1.04
CA LEU A 40 -12.38 -3.65 -0.23
C LEU A 40 -13.20 -2.62 -1.03
N VAL A 41 -12.56 -1.89 -1.95
CA VAL A 41 -13.28 -1.01 -2.88
C VAL A 41 -14.23 -1.81 -3.77
N LYS A 42 -13.78 -2.96 -4.26
CA LYS A 42 -14.61 -3.85 -5.11
C LYS A 42 -15.77 -4.45 -4.33
N ASP A 43 -15.57 -4.74 -3.04
CA ASP A 43 -16.60 -5.24 -2.13
C ASP A 43 -17.57 -4.12 -1.68
N GLY A 44 -17.37 -2.87 -2.13
CA GLY A 44 -18.24 -1.74 -1.83
C GLY A 44 -18.00 -1.10 -0.47
N VAL A 45 -16.88 -1.42 0.19
CA VAL A 45 -16.53 -0.83 1.49
C VAL A 45 -16.27 0.67 1.32
N PRO A 46 -16.88 1.54 2.15
CA PRO A 46 -16.63 2.97 2.10
C PRO A 46 -15.15 3.31 2.29
N ARG A 47 -14.62 4.24 1.48
CA ARG A 47 -13.21 4.69 1.59
C ARG A 47 -12.83 5.17 2.99
N GLY A 48 -13.77 5.71 3.76
CA GLY A 48 -13.56 6.10 5.16
C GLY A 48 -13.28 4.91 6.09
N GLU A 49 -13.84 3.74 5.80
CA GLU A 49 -13.71 2.53 6.62
C GLU A 49 -12.56 1.64 6.15
N ILE A 50 -12.18 1.70 4.87
CA ILE A 50 -11.07 0.92 4.29
C ILE A 50 -9.78 1.08 5.12
N SER A 51 -9.44 2.31 5.53
CA SER A 51 -8.23 2.55 6.34
C SER A 51 -8.29 1.85 7.70
N ALA A 52 -9.46 1.76 8.33
CA ALA A 52 -9.64 1.10 9.62
C ALA A 52 -9.56 -0.42 9.50
N VAL A 53 -10.16 -0.98 8.45
CA VAL A 53 -10.09 -2.42 8.15
C VAL A 53 -8.64 -2.83 7.90
N ILE A 54 -7.94 -2.10 7.04
CA ILE A 54 -6.53 -2.41 6.72
C ILE A 54 -5.64 -2.28 7.93
N LYS A 55 -5.78 -1.22 8.75
CA LYS A 55 -5.03 -1.09 10.00
C LYS A 55 -5.29 -2.25 10.96
N THR A 56 -6.50 -2.79 10.96
CA THR A 56 -6.86 -3.92 11.81
C THR A 56 -6.21 -5.21 11.31
N GLU A 57 -6.31 -5.50 10.02
CA GLU A 57 -5.70 -6.67 9.39
C GLU A 57 -4.16 -6.60 9.40
N ALA A 58 -3.60 -5.40 9.26
CA ALA A 58 -2.16 -5.16 9.26
C ALA A 58 -1.50 -5.53 10.59
N LYS A 59 -2.24 -5.55 11.71
CA LYS A 59 -1.70 -6.02 13.01
C LYS A 59 -1.25 -7.48 12.95
N SER A 60 -1.90 -8.29 12.11
CA SER A 60 -1.56 -9.70 11.91
C SER A 60 -0.43 -9.90 10.89
N LYS A 61 0.08 -8.81 10.28
CA LYS A 61 1.14 -8.83 9.27
C LYS A 61 0.98 -9.92 8.21
N PRO A 62 -0.19 -10.00 7.54
CA PRO A 62 -0.50 -11.06 6.57
C PRO A 62 0.49 -11.13 5.39
N TRP A 63 1.20 -10.05 5.09
CA TRP A 63 2.26 -10.03 4.08
C TRP A 63 3.53 -10.78 4.48
N GLU A 64 3.72 -11.12 5.76
CA GLU A 64 4.83 -11.99 6.20
C GLU A 64 4.49 -13.48 6.04
N GLN A 65 3.22 -13.81 5.78
CA GLN A 65 2.74 -15.19 5.60
C GLN A 65 2.48 -15.56 4.12
N ALA A 66 2.73 -14.65 3.19
CA ALA A 66 2.41 -14.77 1.76
C ALA A 66 3.62 -15.16 0.90
#